data_AF-A0A2L2LXN6-F1
#
_entry.id   AF-A0A2L2LXN6-F1
#
_cell.length_a   1.000
_cell.length_b   1.000
_cell.length_c   1.000
_cell.angle_alpha   90.00
_cell.angle_beta   90.00
_cell.angle_gamma   90.00
#
_symmetry.space_group_name_H-M   'P 1'
#
loop_
_entity.id
_entity.type
_entity.pdbx_description
1 polymer ?
#
loop_
_entity_poly.entity_id
_entity_poly.type
_entity_poly.pdbx_seq_one_letter_code
_entity_poly.pdbx_strand_id
1 'polypeptide(L)'
;MNAMIKQAVDHWHYVAPLLSKPENEKDFHALVEALDELLDIVGDDETHPLMGLIHQLGDLVSVYENEHLPIPHGDGRAALAFLMAQHGLGQSDLAEVATQSVISEILSGKRQLNIRHIKALSERFKVSADTFF
;
A
#
# COMPACT_ATOMS: atom_id res chain seq x y z
N MET A 1 11.63 32.23 -28.11
CA MET A 1 11.10 31.12 -27.29
C MET A 1 11.93 29.89 -27.57
N ASN A 2 12.36 29.16 -26.54
CA ASN A 2 13.09 27.89 -26.71
C ASN A 2 12.24 26.93 -27.56
N ALA A 3 12.83 26.31 -28.60
CA ALA A 3 12.12 25.45 -29.54
C ALA A 3 11.40 24.29 -28.84
N MET A 4 12.01 23.73 -27.79
CA MET A 4 11.42 22.68 -26.96
C MET A 4 10.19 23.20 -26.20
N ILE A 5 10.27 24.40 -25.61
CA ILE A 5 9.13 25.02 -24.91
C ILE A 5 7.98 25.29 -25.88
N LYS A 6 8.28 25.72 -27.10
CA LYS A 6 7.24 25.93 -28.12
C LYS A 6 6.49 24.62 -28.41
N GLN A 7 7.22 23.54 -28.66
CA GLN A 7 6.61 22.22 -28.89
C GLN A 7 5.79 21.76 -27.70
N ALA A 8 6.31 21.91 -26.47
CA ALA A 8 5.56 21.56 -25.27
C ALA A 8 4.25 22.34 -25.17
N VAL A 9 4.27 23.66 -25.40
CA VAL A 9 3.07 24.51 -25.38
C VAL A 9 2.06 24.11 -26.46
N ASP A 10 2.53 23.85 -27.69
CA ASP A 10 1.68 23.49 -28.83
C ASP A 10 0.96 22.14 -28.59
N HIS A 11 1.56 21.24 -27.79
CA HIS A 11 1.01 19.92 -27.48
C HIS A 11 0.48 19.78 -26.05
N TRP A 12 0.58 20.83 -25.22
CA TRP A 12 0.33 20.72 -23.78
C TRP A 12 -1.06 20.20 -23.45
N HIS A 13 -2.08 20.60 -24.23
CA HIS A 13 -3.46 20.17 -23.99
C HIS A 13 -3.64 18.64 -23.98
N TYR A 14 -2.81 17.89 -24.72
CA TYR A 14 -2.89 16.42 -24.77
C TYR A 14 -2.17 15.76 -23.59
N VAL A 15 -1.19 16.44 -23.00
CA VAL A 15 -0.31 15.88 -21.95
C VAL A 15 -0.70 16.35 -20.56
N ALA A 16 -1.23 17.57 -20.44
CA ALA A 16 -1.60 18.20 -19.18
C ALA A 16 -2.50 17.33 -18.29
N PRO A 17 -3.50 16.60 -18.82
CA PRO A 17 -4.33 15.73 -17.98
C PRO A 17 -3.54 14.63 -17.26
N LEU A 18 -2.46 14.12 -17.86
CA LEU A 18 -1.60 13.08 -17.27
C LEU A 18 -0.66 13.63 -16.18
N LEU A 19 -0.49 14.96 -16.13
CA LEU A 19 0.46 15.63 -15.23
C LEU A 19 -0.23 16.48 -14.15
N SER A 20 -1.56 16.41 -14.08
CA SER A 20 -2.36 17.17 -13.12
C SER A 20 -2.73 16.28 -11.93
N LYS A 21 -2.72 16.86 -10.72
CA LYS A 21 -3.19 16.15 -9.52
C LYS A 21 -4.65 15.75 -9.72
N PRO A 22 -5.03 14.48 -9.49
CA PRO A 22 -6.43 14.06 -9.59
C PRO A 22 -7.25 14.74 -8.49
N GLU A 23 -8.38 15.34 -8.86
CA GLU A 23 -9.26 16.05 -7.92
C GLU A 23 -10.45 15.18 -7.47
N ASN A 24 -10.72 14.11 -8.20
CA ASN A 24 -11.83 13.19 -7.95
C ASN A 24 -11.46 11.77 -8.38
N GLU A 25 -12.34 10.83 -8.04
CA GLU A 25 -12.13 9.40 -8.29
C GLU A 25 -12.01 9.06 -9.78
N LYS A 26 -12.71 9.79 -10.65
CA LYS A 26 -12.63 9.57 -12.10
C LYS A 26 -11.26 9.96 -12.65
N ASP A 27 -10.73 11.10 -12.22
CA ASP A 27 -9.39 11.56 -12.62
C ASP A 27 -8.32 10.59 -12.10
N PHE A 28 -8.50 10.10 -10.87
CA PHE A 28 -7.63 9.08 -10.27
C PHE A 28 -7.60 7.79 -11.11
N HIS A 29 -8.76 7.21 -11.42
CA HIS A 29 -8.83 5.98 -12.23
C HIS A 29 -8.22 6.19 -13.62
N ALA A 30 -8.42 7.36 -14.25
CA ALA A 30 -7.81 7.65 -15.54
C ALA A 30 -6.26 7.70 -15.47
N LEU A 31 -5.69 8.20 -14.36
CA LEU A 31 -4.23 8.18 -14.16
C LEU A 31 -3.70 6.78 -13.88
N VAL A 32 -4.45 5.95 -13.14
CA VAL A 32 -4.10 4.54 -12.90
C VAL A 32 -4.11 3.75 -14.21
N GLU A 33 -5.16 3.89 -15.02
CA GLU A 33 -5.24 3.25 -16.35
C GLU A 33 -4.07 3.69 -17.25
N ALA A 34 -3.74 4.98 -17.27
CA ALA A 34 -2.60 5.48 -18.03
C ALA A 34 -1.25 4.95 -17.52
N LEU A 35 -1.09 4.80 -16.20
CA LEU A 35 0.10 4.22 -15.59
C LEU A 35 0.26 2.74 -16.00
N ASP A 36 -0.82 1.97 -15.95
CA ASP A 36 -0.84 0.57 -16.38
C ASP A 36 -0.47 0.43 -17.86
N GLU A 37 -1.07 1.24 -18.74
CA GLU A 37 -0.72 1.26 -20.17
C GLU A 37 0.76 1.61 -20.40
N LEU A 38 1.31 2.55 -19.65
CA LEU A 38 2.73 2.91 -19.77
C LEU A 38 3.66 1.80 -19.29
N LEU A 39 3.31 1.10 -18.21
CA LEU A 39 4.06 -0.06 -17.73
C LEU A 39 4.05 -1.19 -18.76
N ASP A 40 2.93 -1.44 -19.42
CA ASP A 40 2.81 -2.40 -20.52
C ASP A 40 3.69 -2.00 -21.74
N ILE A 41 3.76 -0.70 -22.06
CA ILE A 41 4.59 -0.18 -23.16
C ILE A 41 6.08 -0.32 -22.84
N VAL A 42 6.49 0.03 -21.62
CA VAL A 42 7.90 0.03 -21.19
C VAL A 42 8.41 -1.39 -20.96
N GLY A 43 7.57 -2.26 -20.40
CA GLY A 43 7.97 -3.61 -20.00
C GLY A 43 9.13 -3.58 -19.01
N ASP A 44 10.16 -4.40 -19.26
CA ASP A 44 11.33 -4.54 -18.39
C ASP A 44 12.46 -3.53 -18.68
N ASP A 45 12.25 -2.55 -19.58
CA ASP A 45 13.27 -1.54 -19.90
C ASP A 45 13.26 -0.36 -18.92
N GLU A 46 13.99 -0.50 -17.82
CA GLU A 46 14.19 0.56 -16.82
C GLU A 46 14.88 1.82 -17.37
N THR A 47 15.44 1.78 -18.59
CA THR A 47 16.08 2.94 -19.23
C THR A 47 15.17 3.66 -20.23
N HIS A 48 13.93 3.19 -20.39
CA HIS A 48 13.02 3.71 -21.39
C HIS A 48 12.70 5.20 -21.17
N PRO A 49 12.62 6.05 -22.23
CA PRO A 49 12.36 7.48 -22.08
C PRO A 49 11.08 7.84 -21.33
N LEU A 50 10.10 6.92 -21.27
CA LEU A 50 8.84 7.09 -20.55
C LEU A 50 8.92 6.79 -19.05
N MET A 51 10.04 6.27 -18.54
CA MET A 51 10.20 5.98 -17.10
C MET A 51 10.00 7.23 -16.24
N GLY A 52 10.44 8.39 -16.71
CA GLY A 52 10.20 9.66 -16.02
C GLY A 52 8.71 10.01 -15.91
N LEU A 53 7.90 9.64 -16.90
CA LEU A 53 6.45 9.83 -16.88
C LEU A 53 5.79 8.83 -15.92
N ILE A 54 6.19 7.56 -15.95
CA ILE A 54 5.71 6.52 -15.02
C ILE A 54 5.92 6.95 -13.57
N HIS A 55 7.13 7.41 -13.21
CA HIS A 55 7.41 7.89 -11.86
C HIS A 55 6.49 9.06 -11.46
N GLN A 56 6.33 10.03 -12.36
CA GLN A 56 5.48 11.19 -12.10
C GLN A 56 4.00 10.81 -11.91
N LEU A 57 3.46 9.89 -12.72
CA LEU A 57 2.09 9.40 -12.56
C LEU A 57 1.93 8.60 -11.27
N GLY A 58 2.89 7.73 -10.95
CA GLY A 58 2.90 6.97 -9.69
C GLY A 58 2.88 7.88 -8.47
N ASP A 59 3.65 8.99 -8.49
CA ASP A 59 3.63 9.99 -7.42
C ASP A 59 2.25 10.66 -7.29
N LEU A 60 1.60 11.01 -8.41
CA LEU A 60 0.26 11.63 -8.39
C LEU A 60 -0.83 10.68 -7.88
N VAL A 61 -0.79 9.43 -8.30
CA VAL A 61 -1.66 8.34 -7.82
C VAL A 61 -1.47 8.17 -6.31
N SER A 62 -0.23 8.01 -5.86
CA SER A 62 0.11 7.82 -4.44
C SER A 62 -0.35 8.97 -3.55
N VAL A 63 -0.21 10.22 -4.00
CA VAL A 63 -0.72 11.39 -3.26
C VAL A 63 -2.23 11.30 -3.07
N TYR A 64 -2.99 10.92 -4.11
CA TYR A 64 -4.43 10.79 -4.01
C TYR A 64 -4.84 9.66 -3.08
N GLU A 65 -4.22 8.48 -3.20
CA GLU A 65 -4.46 7.33 -2.34
C GLU A 65 -4.21 7.66 -0.87
N ASN A 66 -3.08 8.28 -0.55
CA ASN A 66 -2.75 8.64 0.82
C ASN A 66 -3.76 9.64 1.44
N GLU A 67 -4.34 10.53 0.63
CA GLU A 67 -5.33 11.51 1.08
C GLU A 67 -6.75 10.93 1.20
N HIS A 68 -7.15 10.02 0.30
CA HIS A 68 -8.55 9.59 0.14
C HIS A 68 -8.80 8.12 0.50
N LEU A 69 -7.77 7.28 0.40
CA LEU A 69 -7.78 5.85 0.66
C LEU A 69 -6.76 5.53 1.76
N PRO A 70 -6.93 6.07 2.98
CA PRO A 70 -6.01 5.77 4.06
C PRO A 70 -5.94 4.26 4.24
N ILE A 71 -4.73 3.72 4.21
CA ILE A 71 -4.49 2.32 4.52
C ILE A 71 -5.16 2.06 5.87
N PRO A 72 -6.13 1.13 5.98
CA PRO A 72 -6.76 0.85 7.25
C PRO A 72 -5.68 0.54 8.27
N HIS A 73 -5.70 1.20 9.43
CA HIS A 73 -4.86 0.79 10.55
C HIS A 73 -5.01 -0.72 10.74
N GLY A 74 -3.87 -1.40 10.90
CA GLY A 74 -3.85 -2.85 10.90
C GLY A 74 -4.73 -3.35 12.04
N ASP A 75 -5.77 -4.13 11.73
CA ASP A 75 -6.45 -4.87 12.79
C ASP A 75 -5.45 -5.91 13.29
N GLY A 76 -4.76 -5.65 14.41
CA GLY A 76 -3.75 -6.56 14.94
C GLY A 76 -4.28 -7.97 15.19
N ARG A 77 -5.59 -8.12 15.35
CA ARG A 77 -6.28 -9.41 15.35
C ARG A 77 -6.27 -10.09 13.99
N ALA A 78 -6.57 -9.36 12.91
CA ALA A 78 -6.50 -9.87 11.54
C ALA A 78 -5.07 -10.22 11.16
N ALA A 79 -4.09 -9.39 11.54
CA ALA A 79 -2.68 -9.68 11.36
C ALA A 79 -2.27 -10.96 12.10
N LEU A 80 -2.67 -11.13 13.37
CA LEU A 80 -2.42 -12.35 14.13
C LEU A 80 -3.06 -13.58 13.45
N ALA A 81 -4.32 -13.49 13.04
CA ALA A 81 -5.03 -14.58 12.39
C ALA A 81 -4.34 -15.01 11.08
N PHE A 82 -3.90 -14.04 10.29
CA PHE A 82 -3.17 -14.26 9.04
C PHE A 82 -1.81 -14.94 9.30
N LEU A 83 -1.02 -14.43 10.24
CA LEU A 83 0.29 -15.00 10.58
C LEU A 83 0.16 -16.43 11.14
N MET A 84 -0.86 -16.70 11.96
CA MET A 84 -1.15 -18.05 12.43
C MET A 84 -1.47 -18.99 11.25
N ALA A 85 -2.32 -18.57 10.31
CA ALA A 85 -2.69 -19.37 9.16
C ALA A 85 -1.49 -19.63 8.22
N GLN A 86 -0.70 -18.61 7.91
CA GLN A 86 0.49 -18.70 7.06
C GLN A 86 1.54 -19.66 7.63
N HIS A 87 1.68 -19.71 8.96
CA HIS A 87 2.63 -20.59 9.65
C HIS A 87 2.02 -21.94 10.08
N GLY A 88 0.74 -22.20 9.79
CA GLY A 88 0.04 -23.43 10.19
C GLY A 88 -0.09 -23.61 11.71
N LEU A 89 -0.14 -22.50 12.47
CA LEU A 89 -0.18 -22.51 13.93
C LEU A 89 -1.61 -22.50 14.46
N GLY A 90 -1.87 -23.33 15.46
CA GLY A 90 -3.05 -23.27 16.32
C GLY A 90 -2.88 -22.27 17.46
N GLN A 91 -3.98 -21.97 18.15
CA GLN A 91 -3.98 -21.05 19.30
C GLN A 91 -3.13 -21.54 20.48
N SER A 92 -2.95 -22.87 20.61
CA SER A 92 -2.10 -23.49 21.62
C SER A 92 -0.61 -23.27 21.37
N ASP A 93 -0.22 -22.97 20.13
CA ASP A 93 1.18 -22.89 19.71
C ASP A 93 1.80 -21.50 19.97
N LEU A 94 1.04 -20.62 20.63
CA LEU A 94 1.43 -19.27 21.04
C LEU A 94 1.44 -19.13 22.57
N ALA A 95 1.70 -20.21 23.29
CA ALA A 95 1.71 -20.25 24.76
C ALA A 95 2.72 -19.27 25.39
N GLU A 96 3.79 -18.93 24.67
CA GLU A 96 4.78 -17.93 25.04
C GLU A 96 4.25 -16.48 24.99
N VAL A 97 3.22 -16.22 24.18
CA VAL A 97 2.57 -14.91 24.06
C VAL A 97 1.50 -14.76 25.13
N ALA A 98 0.56 -15.72 25.16
CA ALA A 98 -0.54 -15.77 26.11
C ALA A 98 -1.14 -17.19 26.17
N THR A 99 -2.02 -17.43 27.13
CA THR A 99 -2.76 -18.71 27.19
C THR A 99 -3.70 -18.85 26.00
N GLN A 100 -4.00 -20.09 25.59
CA GLN A 100 -4.89 -20.38 24.46
C GLN A 100 -6.26 -19.68 24.58
N SER A 101 -6.83 -19.60 25.79
CA SER A 101 -8.08 -18.85 26.04
C SER A 101 -7.95 -17.37 25.70
N VAL A 102 -6.82 -16.74 26.04
CA VAL A 102 -6.57 -15.32 25.76
C VAL A 102 -6.37 -15.10 24.27
N ILE A 103 -5.64 -15.97 23.58
CA ILE A 103 -5.50 -15.91 22.11
C ILE A 103 -6.87 -16.05 21.44
N SER A 104 -7.73 -16.94 21.91
CA SER A 104 -9.11 -17.09 21.42
C SER A 104 -9.97 -15.82 21.63
N GLU A 105 -9.89 -15.21 22.82
CA GLU A 105 -10.57 -13.93 23.10
C GLU A 105 -10.09 -12.80 22.18
N ILE A 106 -8.79 -12.78 21.87
CA ILE A 106 -8.21 -11.82 20.92
C ILE A 106 -8.76 -12.05 19.51
N LEU A 107 -8.67 -13.28 19.00
CA LEU A 107 -9.15 -13.65 17.66
C LEU A 107 -10.66 -13.42 17.48
N SER A 108 -11.45 -13.57 18.55
CA SER A 108 -12.89 -13.31 18.56
C SER A 108 -13.25 -11.84 18.81
N GLY A 109 -12.26 -10.95 19.04
CA GLY A 109 -12.48 -9.52 19.28
C GLY A 109 -13.00 -9.18 20.68
N LYS A 110 -13.12 -10.16 21.58
CA LYS A 110 -13.51 -9.93 22.99
C LYS A 110 -12.41 -9.24 23.79
N ARG A 111 -11.16 -9.31 23.33
CA ARG A 111 -9.99 -8.70 23.95
C ARG A 111 -9.08 -8.09 22.89
N GLN A 112 -8.51 -6.92 23.18
CA GLN A 112 -7.49 -6.32 22.32
C GLN A 112 -6.08 -6.84 22.64
N LEU A 113 -5.21 -6.80 21.64
CA LEU A 113 -3.78 -6.97 21.86
C LEU A 113 -3.24 -5.83 22.75
N ASN A 114 -2.34 -6.17 23.66
CA ASN A 114 -1.62 -5.18 24.46
C ASN A 114 -0.16 -5.15 24.01
N ILE A 115 0.59 -4.15 24.48
CA ILE A 115 2.00 -3.95 24.13
C ILE A 115 2.86 -5.20 24.43
N ARG A 116 2.56 -5.94 25.50
CA ARG A 116 3.28 -7.18 25.84
C ARG A 116 3.03 -8.27 24.80
N HIS A 117 1.79 -8.47 24.39
CA HIS A 117 1.44 -9.42 23.32
C HIS A 117 2.07 -8.99 22.00
N ILE A 118 1.96 -7.71 21.62
CA ILE A 118 2.52 -7.18 20.37
C ILE A 118 4.03 -7.44 20.32
N LYS A 119 4.76 -7.17 21.41
CA LYS A 119 6.20 -7.42 21.46
C LYS A 119 6.54 -8.91 21.28
N ALA A 120 5.87 -9.79 22.01
CA ALA A 120 6.08 -11.23 21.90
C ALA A 120 5.73 -11.77 20.50
N LEU A 121 4.65 -11.27 19.89
CA LEU A 121 4.24 -11.64 18.53
C LEU A 121 5.22 -11.12 17.48
N SER A 122 5.69 -9.88 17.62
CA SER A 122 6.70 -9.29 16.74
C SER A 122 7.99 -10.10 16.76
N GLU A 123 8.43 -10.53 17.95
CA GLU A 123 9.60 -11.40 18.12
C GLU A 123 9.36 -12.80 17.51
N ARG A 124 8.18 -13.39 17.74
CA ARG A 124 7.80 -14.72 17.23
C ARG A 124 7.75 -14.78 15.70
N PHE A 125 7.11 -13.79 15.08
CA PHE A 125 6.88 -13.76 13.63
C PHE A 125 7.93 -12.96 12.85
N LYS A 126 8.85 -12.28 13.55
CA LYS A 126 9.90 -11.42 12.97
C LYS A 126 9.32 -10.31 12.09
N VAL A 127 8.26 -9.66 12.57
CA VAL A 127 7.59 -8.54 11.91
C VAL A 127 7.67 -7.28 12.76
N SER A 128 7.43 -6.09 12.17
CA SER A 128 7.36 -4.84 12.93
C SER A 128 6.18 -4.86 13.90
N ALA A 129 6.31 -4.20 15.06
CA ALA A 129 5.21 -4.02 15.99
C ALA A 129 4.02 -3.28 15.35
N ASP A 130 4.30 -2.39 14.39
CA ASP A 130 3.29 -1.65 13.59
C ASP A 130 2.32 -2.57 12.84
N THR A 131 2.70 -3.82 12.60
CA THR A 131 1.82 -4.83 12.00
C THR A 131 0.57 -5.10 12.86
N PHE A 132 0.64 -4.81 14.17
CA PHE A 132 -0.43 -5.10 15.13
C PHE A 132 -1.15 -3.85 15.68
N PHE A 133 -0.89 -2.67 15.11
CA PHE A 133 -1.47 -1.37 15.53
C PHE A 133 -2.49 -0.81 14.53
#